data_AF-A0A146SC01-F1
#
_entry.id   AF-A0A146SC01-F1
#
_cell.length_a   1.000
_cell.length_b   1.000
_cell.length_c   1.000
_cell.angle_alpha   90.00
_cell.angle_beta   90.00
_cell.angle_gamma   90.00
#
_symmetry.space_group_name_H-M   'P 1'
#
loop_
_entity.id
_entity.type
_entity.pdbx_description
1 polymer ?
#
loop_
_entity_poly.entity_id
_entity_poly.type
_entity_poly.pdbx_seq_one_letter_code
_entity_poly.pdbx_strand_id
1 'polypeptide(L)'
;TMPPVARAISLDVITADARYDYFVSSGRDAQYERCMRWLRDQGAGVDDASPSLSGLVVEFLRSVQVLYEGADSPPPPPGSLPTRIPMECLMDFRAGGALCHILRVLLAARPHQPLQVSGELIREIRQELRSSGCLSVPSCFLRAEIEDLDLRERLRAVIESREGRLAASEDDASHIIYPPCTDEPAPPSHSVAFRTLMRVDDRLLLHFWFKPDSRNTWVASSEAKWAVERGTEDENQNKGVWHVSANWILDSDQFSEWMNEEDYEIDQIKFPSGVFEYKYRDRRRLVRLSTLQRSIQKATKKRK
;
A
#
# COMPACT_ATOMS: atom_id res chain seq x y z
N THR A 1 -30.82 16.79 -14.01
CA THR A 1 -30.65 17.23 -12.61
C THR A 1 -30.43 16.00 -11.75
N MET A 2 -29.19 15.73 -11.32
CA MET A 2 -28.90 14.59 -10.45
C MET A 2 -29.39 14.88 -9.02
N PRO A 3 -29.93 13.88 -8.31
CA PRO A 3 -30.38 14.05 -6.93
C PRO A 3 -29.16 14.33 -6.03
N PRO A 4 -29.36 15.02 -4.90
CA PRO A 4 -28.28 15.34 -3.99
C PRO A 4 -27.75 14.04 -3.40
N VAL A 5 -26.51 13.69 -3.75
CA VAL A 5 -25.75 12.65 -3.06
C VAL A 5 -25.64 13.13 -1.61
N ALA A 6 -26.50 12.59 -0.74
CA ALA A 6 -26.26 12.61 0.69
C ALA A 6 -24.82 12.14 0.86
N ARG A 7 -23.95 13.00 1.42
CA ARG A 7 -22.52 12.78 1.59
C ARG A 7 -22.28 11.39 2.21
N ALA A 8 -22.13 10.38 1.36
CA ALA A 8 -21.57 9.12 1.75
C ALA A 8 -20.12 9.47 2.02
N ILE A 9 -19.78 9.63 3.30
CA ILE A 9 -18.40 9.83 3.70
C ILE A 9 -17.66 8.61 3.15
N SER A 10 -16.86 8.81 2.10
CA SER A 10 -16.08 7.74 1.47
C SER A 10 -15.26 7.03 2.55
N LEU A 11 -15.05 5.71 2.40
CA LEU A 11 -14.15 4.94 3.28
C LEU A 11 -12.82 5.70 3.50
N ASP A 12 -12.35 6.39 2.46
CA ASP A 12 -11.12 7.17 2.40
C ASP A 12 -11.07 8.34 3.39
N VAL A 13 -12.20 9.02 3.60
CA VAL A 13 -12.31 10.17 4.53
C VAL A 13 -12.35 9.70 5.98
N ILE A 14 -12.81 8.47 6.23
CA ILE A 14 -13.00 7.93 7.59
C ILE A 14 -11.71 7.34 8.15
N THR A 15 -10.86 6.83 7.26
CA THR A 15 -9.64 6.11 7.64
C THR A 15 -8.40 6.99 7.76
N ALA A 16 -8.39 8.19 7.15
CA ALA A 16 -7.20 9.05 7.03
C ALA A 16 -6.43 9.26 8.35
N ASP A 17 -7.11 9.64 9.42
CA ASP A 17 -6.46 9.88 10.71
C ASP A 17 -5.95 8.59 11.37
N ALA A 18 -6.65 7.47 11.16
CA ALA A 18 -6.30 6.19 11.77
C ALA A 18 -5.12 5.48 11.05
N ARG A 19 -4.81 5.88 9.81
CA ARG A 19 -3.69 5.32 9.03
C ARG A 19 -2.33 5.53 9.70
N TYR A 20 -2.16 6.66 10.40
CA TYR A 20 -0.85 7.11 10.89
C TYR A 20 -0.57 6.75 12.36
N ASP A 21 -1.57 6.25 13.06
CA ASP A 21 -1.50 5.95 14.50
C ASP A 21 -0.37 5.01 14.88
N TYR A 22 -0.08 4.06 13.99
CA TYR A 22 1.00 3.10 14.17
C TYR A 22 2.35 3.79 14.37
N PHE A 23 2.62 4.84 13.60
CA PHE A 23 3.90 5.56 13.60
C PHE A 23 4.09 6.47 14.82
N VAL A 24 3.03 6.74 15.59
CA VAL A 24 3.09 7.58 16.80
C VAL A 24 2.80 6.80 18.09
N SER A 25 2.67 5.48 18.00
CA SER A 25 2.44 4.63 19.16
C SER A 25 3.69 4.53 20.03
N SER A 26 3.53 4.64 21.36
CA SER A 26 4.66 4.61 22.32
C SER A 26 5.45 3.30 22.30
N GLY A 27 4.87 2.20 21.81
CA GLY A 27 5.57 0.94 21.56
C GLY A 27 6.68 1.03 20.50
N ARG A 28 6.83 2.18 19.83
CA ARG A 28 7.79 2.40 18.74
C ARG A 28 9.03 3.19 19.14
N ASP A 29 9.08 3.73 20.36
CA ASP A 29 10.19 4.58 20.81
C ASP A 29 11.55 3.88 20.66
N ALA A 30 11.67 2.65 21.16
CA ALA A 30 12.90 1.85 21.03
C ALA A 30 13.28 1.55 19.56
N GLN A 31 12.30 1.57 18.65
CA GLN A 31 12.53 1.32 17.23
C GLN A 31 13.01 2.59 16.53
N TYR A 32 12.39 3.73 16.83
CA TYR A 32 12.88 5.04 16.37
C TYR A 32 14.26 5.37 16.93
N GLU A 33 14.58 4.98 18.17
CA GLU A 33 15.92 5.12 18.73
C GLU A 33 16.98 4.30 17.97
N ARG A 34 16.60 3.15 17.40
CA ARG A 34 17.51 2.41 16.50
C ARG A 34 17.74 3.15 15.20
N CYS A 35 16.69 3.68 14.58
CA CYS A 35 16.80 4.49 13.37
C CYS A 35 17.65 5.74 13.63
N MET A 36 17.44 6.42 14.76
CA MET A 36 18.15 7.63 15.15
C MET A 36 19.66 7.38 15.30
N ARG A 37 20.04 6.29 15.98
CA ARG A 37 21.46 5.91 16.10
C ARG A 37 22.10 5.68 14.75
N TRP A 38 21.44 4.90 13.88
CA TRP A 38 21.96 4.67 12.53
C TRP A 38 22.11 5.98 11.73
N LEU A 39 21.13 6.89 11.82
CA LEU A 39 21.18 8.18 11.13
C LEU A 39 22.37 9.03 11.59
N ARG A 40 22.64 9.07 12.90
CA ARG A 40 23.81 9.76 13.47
C ARG A 40 25.12 9.14 12.98
N ASP A 41 25.20 7.81 12.94
CA ASP A 41 26.38 7.11 12.43
C ASP A 41 26.65 7.40 10.94
N GLN A 42 25.59 7.68 10.16
CA GLN A 42 25.68 8.11 8.76
C GLN A 42 25.93 9.62 8.59
N GLY A 43 26.10 10.38 9.68
CA GLY A 43 26.29 11.83 9.64
C GLY A 43 25.06 12.61 9.18
N ALA A 44 23.87 12.01 9.22
CA ALA A 44 22.63 12.75 9.01
C ALA A 44 22.44 13.70 10.19
N GLY A 45 22.29 15.00 9.93
CA GLY A 45 22.21 16.08 10.93
C GLY A 45 20.97 16.02 11.82
N VAL A 46 20.89 14.97 12.66
CA VAL A 46 19.86 14.79 13.68
C VAL A 46 20.30 15.53 14.93
N ASP A 47 20.02 16.83 14.95
CA ASP A 47 20.24 17.70 16.11
C ASP A 47 19.01 17.68 17.03
N ASP A 48 19.17 18.10 18.30
CA ASP A 48 18.08 18.18 19.28
C ASP A 48 16.93 19.12 18.87
N ALA A 49 17.16 19.99 17.88
CA ALA A 49 16.14 20.86 17.28
C ALA A 49 15.31 20.19 16.18
N SER A 50 15.68 18.98 15.75
CA SER A 50 14.95 18.22 14.73
C SER A 50 13.61 17.75 15.31
N PRO A 51 12.51 17.75 14.53
CA PRO A 51 11.28 17.15 15.01
C PRO A 51 11.47 15.65 15.21
N SER A 52 10.65 15.05 16.07
CA SER A 52 10.71 13.62 16.32
C SER A 52 10.61 12.83 15.00
N LEU A 53 11.34 11.73 14.90
CA LEU A 53 11.30 10.87 13.70
C LEU A 53 9.87 10.38 13.43
N SER A 54 9.10 10.06 14.46
CA SER A 54 7.68 9.75 14.35
C SER A 54 6.86 10.90 13.77
N GLY A 55 7.10 12.13 14.23
CA GLY A 55 6.45 13.33 13.71
C GLY A 55 6.77 13.58 12.23
N LEU A 56 8.04 13.42 11.85
CA LEU A 56 8.49 13.53 10.45
C LEU A 56 7.84 12.46 9.56
N VAL A 57 7.74 11.21 10.00
CA VAL A 57 7.04 10.16 9.24
C VAL A 57 5.57 10.49 9.03
N VAL A 58 4.87 10.96 10.07
CA VAL A 58 3.46 11.34 9.96
C VAL A 58 3.28 12.55 9.04
N GLU A 59 4.15 13.55 9.15
CA GLU A 59 4.12 14.72 8.27
C GLU A 59 4.36 14.33 6.81
N PHE A 60 5.35 13.47 6.56
CA PHE A 60 5.63 12.91 5.24
C PHE A 60 4.40 12.18 4.68
N LEU A 61 3.80 11.28 5.44
CA LEU A 61 2.63 10.51 5.03
C LEU A 61 1.42 11.40 4.71
N ARG A 62 1.15 12.43 5.53
CA ARG A 62 0.10 13.42 5.24
C ARG A 62 0.37 14.19 3.96
N SER A 63 1.62 14.59 3.75
CA SER A 63 2.04 15.35 2.57
C SER A 63 1.94 14.49 1.29
N VAL A 64 2.32 13.21 1.37
CA VAL A 64 2.08 12.20 0.31
C VAL A 64 0.58 12.06 0.04
N GLN A 65 -0.25 11.96 1.08
CA GLN A 65 -1.69 11.88 0.89
C GLN A 65 -2.22 13.08 0.11
N VAL A 66 -1.80 14.31 0.45
CA VAL A 66 -2.18 15.53 -0.27
C VAL A 66 -1.71 15.49 -1.73
N LEU A 67 -0.48 15.07 -2.00
CA LEU A 67 0.09 14.99 -3.34
C LEU A 67 -0.72 14.08 -4.27
N TYR A 68 -1.16 12.91 -3.77
CA TYR A 68 -1.80 11.90 -4.61
C TYR A 68 -3.32 11.88 -4.56
N GLU A 69 -3.94 12.32 -3.45
CA GLU A 69 -5.40 12.32 -3.30
C GLU A 69 -6.02 13.70 -3.56
N GLY A 70 -5.22 14.78 -3.47
CA GLY A 70 -5.71 16.15 -3.54
C GLY A 70 -6.58 16.51 -2.33
N ALA A 71 -6.70 17.80 -2.03
CA ALA A 71 -7.60 18.24 -0.94
C ALA A 71 -9.08 18.13 -1.35
N ASP A 72 -9.41 18.41 -2.63
CA ASP A 72 -10.77 18.44 -3.21
C ASP A 72 -10.76 18.34 -4.76
N SER A 73 -9.69 17.82 -5.38
CA SER A 73 -9.51 17.79 -6.84
C SER A 73 -9.78 16.39 -7.42
N PRO A 74 -10.15 16.27 -8.70
CA PRO A 74 -10.21 14.95 -9.34
C PRO A 74 -8.85 14.25 -9.17
N PRO A 75 -8.84 12.92 -9.00
CA PRO A 75 -7.59 12.19 -8.87
C PRO A 75 -6.69 12.50 -10.07
N PRO A 76 -5.38 12.64 -9.85
CA PRO A 76 -4.43 12.92 -10.91
C PRO A 76 -4.54 11.83 -12.00
N PRO A 77 -4.36 12.18 -13.28
CA PRO A 77 -4.48 11.20 -14.35
C PRO A 77 -3.51 10.03 -14.10
N PRO A 78 -3.94 8.78 -14.37
CA PRO A 78 -3.06 7.62 -14.24
C PRO A 78 -1.75 7.85 -14.99
N GLY A 79 -0.63 7.45 -14.40
CA GLY A 79 0.69 7.63 -14.98
C GLY A 79 1.37 8.98 -14.69
N SER A 80 0.63 10.01 -14.22
CA SER A 80 1.18 11.36 -14.06
C SER A 80 2.04 11.56 -12.79
N LEU A 81 1.79 10.76 -11.75
CA LEU A 81 2.56 10.79 -10.52
C LEU A 81 3.58 9.64 -10.46
N PRO A 82 4.71 9.83 -9.77
CA PRO A 82 5.65 8.74 -9.52
C PRO A 82 4.97 7.62 -8.72
N THR A 83 5.49 6.39 -8.82
CA THR A 83 5.01 5.30 -7.98
C THR A 83 5.17 5.65 -6.51
N ARG A 84 4.17 5.37 -5.67
CA ARG A 84 4.22 5.57 -4.22
C ARG A 84 5.31 4.67 -3.59
N ILE A 85 5.76 5.04 -2.40
CA ILE A 85 6.66 4.20 -1.60
C ILE A 85 5.81 3.13 -0.91
N PRO A 86 6.15 1.83 -1.01
CA PRO A 86 5.42 0.77 -0.32
C PRO A 86 5.34 1.03 1.18
N MET A 87 4.17 0.78 1.78
CA MET A 87 3.96 1.03 3.22
C MET A 87 4.91 0.18 4.09
N GLU A 88 5.30 -1.01 3.61
CA GLU A 88 6.29 -1.86 4.26
C GLU A 88 7.66 -1.17 4.44
N CYS A 89 8.07 -0.32 3.50
CA CYS A 89 9.33 0.43 3.62
C CYS A 89 9.29 1.39 4.83
N LEU A 90 8.13 1.97 5.12
CA LEU A 90 7.93 2.84 6.28
C LEU A 90 7.84 2.03 7.58
N MET A 91 7.54 0.74 7.52
CA MET A 91 7.44 -0.15 8.68
C MET A 91 8.75 -0.91 8.98
N ASP A 92 9.81 -0.73 8.18
CA ASP A 92 11.11 -1.39 8.39
C ASP A 92 12.04 -0.57 9.33
N PHE A 93 11.86 -0.78 10.64
CA PHE A 93 12.66 -0.14 11.69
C PHE A 93 14.00 -0.83 12.01
N ARG A 94 14.51 -1.68 11.12
CA ARG A 94 15.86 -2.25 11.29
C ARG A 94 16.90 -1.14 11.13
N ALA A 95 18.05 -1.28 11.78
CA ALA A 95 19.17 -0.36 11.55
C ALA A 95 19.62 -0.50 10.08
N GLY A 96 19.67 0.60 9.34
CA GLY A 96 19.89 0.58 7.89
C GLY A 96 18.74 -0.04 7.08
N GLY A 97 17.56 -0.21 7.69
CA GLY A 97 16.34 -0.61 6.99
C GLY A 97 15.74 0.53 6.19
N ALA A 98 14.70 0.22 5.41
CA ALA A 98 14.09 1.16 4.47
C ALA A 98 13.67 2.50 5.13
N LEU A 99 13.11 2.46 6.35
CA LEU A 99 12.69 3.67 7.05
C LEU A 99 13.88 4.60 7.35
N CYS A 100 15.05 4.04 7.67
CA CYS A 100 16.25 4.84 7.92
C CYS A 100 16.67 5.63 6.68
N HIS A 101 16.64 4.99 5.51
CA HIS A 101 16.96 5.61 4.24
C HIS A 101 15.94 6.70 3.85
N ILE A 102 14.64 6.44 4.06
CA ILE A 102 13.58 7.45 3.86
C ILE A 102 13.85 8.67 4.75
N LEU A 103 14.05 8.46 6.05
CA LEU A 103 14.29 9.55 7.00
C LEU A 103 15.55 10.35 6.66
N ARG A 104 16.61 9.69 6.18
CA ARG A 104 17.85 10.35 5.75
C ARG A 104 17.61 11.34 4.62
N VAL A 105 16.87 10.92 3.58
CA VAL A 105 16.51 11.80 2.46
C VAL A 105 15.60 12.94 2.94
N LEU A 106 14.60 12.64 3.77
CA LEU A 106 13.69 13.66 4.29
C LEU A 106 14.39 14.72 5.17
N LEU A 107 15.37 14.32 5.96
CA LEU A 107 16.16 15.24 6.79
C LEU A 107 17.07 16.13 5.94
N ALA A 108 17.66 15.59 4.87
CA ALA A 108 18.47 16.36 3.92
C ALA A 108 17.62 17.34 3.09
N ALA A 109 16.41 16.92 2.70
CA ALA A 109 15.52 17.68 1.83
C ALA A 109 14.69 18.76 2.55
N ARG A 110 14.99 19.13 3.80
CA ARG A 110 14.15 20.02 4.63
C ARG A 110 14.65 21.49 4.70
N PRO A 111 14.39 22.33 3.68
CA PRO A 111 14.58 23.78 3.78
C PRO A 111 13.36 24.54 4.35
N HIS A 112 12.16 23.94 4.39
CA HIS A 112 10.91 24.60 4.81
C HIS A 112 10.04 23.74 5.75
N GLN A 113 9.41 24.38 6.74
CA GLN A 113 8.39 23.78 7.61
C GLN A 113 7.04 24.46 7.34
N PRO A 114 5.94 23.71 7.11
CA PRO A 114 5.82 22.25 7.10
C PRO A 114 6.40 21.57 5.84
N LEU A 115 6.72 20.27 5.93
CA LEU A 115 7.24 19.43 4.85
C LEU A 115 6.23 19.34 3.69
N GLN A 116 6.65 19.78 2.52
CA GLN A 116 5.90 19.64 1.27
C GLN A 116 6.57 18.58 0.40
N VAL A 117 5.89 17.44 0.21
CA VAL A 117 6.39 16.34 -0.62
C VAL A 117 6.02 16.60 -2.07
N SER A 118 7.03 16.69 -2.93
CA SER A 118 6.87 16.76 -4.38
C SER A 118 7.09 15.41 -5.04
N GLY A 119 6.76 15.29 -6.34
CA GLY A 119 7.05 14.10 -7.10
C GLY A 119 8.55 13.83 -7.25
N GLU A 120 9.39 14.86 -7.26
CA GLU A 120 10.86 14.74 -7.29
C GLU A 120 11.37 14.11 -6.00
N LEU A 121 10.88 14.56 -4.84
CA LEU A 121 11.26 13.98 -3.55
C LEU A 121 10.85 12.50 -3.45
N ILE A 122 9.67 12.13 -3.97
CA ILE A 122 9.29 10.70 -4.03
C ILE A 122 10.26 9.90 -4.91
N ARG A 123 10.65 10.42 -6.08
CA ARG A 123 11.62 9.74 -6.97
C ARG A 123 12.98 9.60 -6.31
N GLU A 124 13.44 10.62 -5.60
CA GLU A 124 14.69 10.60 -4.85
C GLU A 124 14.69 9.54 -3.75
N ILE A 125 13.63 9.51 -2.92
CA ILE A 125 13.48 8.48 -1.88
C ILE A 125 13.46 7.08 -2.49
N ARG A 126 12.73 6.87 -3.58
CA ARG A 126 12.66 5.57 -4.25
C ARG A 126 13.99 5.15 -4.85
N GLN A 127 14.74 6.09 -5.43
CA GLN A 127 16.08 5.83 -5.93
C GLN A 127 17.02 5.41 -4.80
N GLU A 128 16.98 6.11 -3.66
CA GLU A 128 17.75 5.76 -2.47
C GLU A 128 17.37 4.38 -1.90
N LEU A 129 16.09 4.05 -1.87
CA LEU A 129 15.64 2.73 -1.43
C LEU A 129 16.12 1.61 -2.37
N ARG A 130 16.20 1.86 -3.68
CA ARG A 130 16.76 0.89 -4.63
C ARG A 130 18.26 0.72 -4.47
N SER A 131 19.01 1.81 -4.36
CA SER A 131 20.48 1.77 -4.23
C SER A 131 20.92 1.10 -2.92
N SER A 132 20.11 1.22 -1.86
CA SER A 132 20.32 0.56 -0.57
C SER A 132 19.79 -0.88 -0.51
N GLY A 133 19.16 -1.39 -1.57
CA GLY A 133 18.55 -2.72 -1.58
C GLY A 133 17.30 -2.86 -0.70
N CYS A 134 16.73 -1.74 -0.26
CA CYS A 134 15.54 -1.65 0.58
C CYS A 134 14.22 -1.61 -0.21
N LEU A 135 14.28 -1.54 -1.54
CA LEU A 135 13.12 -1.57 -2.44
C LEU A 135 13.43 -2.45 -3.66
N SER A 136 12.71 -3.57 -3.76
CA SER A 136 12.62 -4.35 -4.99
C SER A 136 11.51 -3.82 -5.89
N VAL A 137 11.73 -3.83 -7.20
CA VAL A 137 10.70 -3.52 -8.19
C VAL A 137 10.27 -4.80 -8.92
N PRO A 138 8.98 -4.93 -9.28
CA PRO A 138 8.48 -6.09 -10.00
C PRO A 138 9.22 -6.33 -11.32
N SER A 139 9.57 -7.58 -11.58
CA SER A 139 9.96 -8.14 -12.87
C SER A 139 8.80 -8.99 -13.40
N CYS A 140 8.15 -8.53 -14.47
CA CYS A 140 6.87 -9.03 -14.96
C CYS A 140 7.02 -9.75 -16.30
N PHE A 141 6.53 -10.98 -16.39
CA PHE A 141 6.38 -11.73 -17.63
C PHE A 141 4.91 -11.72 -18.08
N LEU A 142 4.64 -11.19 -19.28
CA LEU A 142 3.30 -11.16 -19.85
C LEU A 142 3.02 -12.45 -20.62
N ARG A 143 2.11 -13.28 -20.12
CA ARG A 143 1.68 -14.53 -20.75
C ARG A 143 1.14 -14.31 -22.17
N ALA A 144 1.24 -15.35 -23.01
CA ALA A 144 0.78 -15.30 -24.41
C ALA A 144 -0.74 -15.27 -24.52
N GLU A 145 -1.43 -15.79 -23.51
CA GLU A 145 -2.89 -15.84 -23.38
C GLU A 145 -3.53 -14.44 -23.27
N ILE A 146 -2.74 -13.38 -23.05
CA ILE A 146 -3.19 -12.00 -23.19
C ILE A 146 -3.16 -11.68 -24.69
N GLU A 147 -4.22 -12.04 -25.42
CA GLU A 147 -4.29 -11.94 -26.88
C GLU A 147 -4.48 -10.50 -27.38
N ASP A 148 -5.16 -9.66 -26.60
CA ASP A 148 -5.40 -8.25 -26.92
C ASP A 148 -4.07 -7.46 -26.93
N LEU A 149 -3.66 -7.03 -28.13
CA LEU A 149 -2.40 -6.30 -28.35
C LEU A 149 -2.41 -4.91 -27.71
N ASP A 150 -3.53 -4.18 -27.77
CA ASP A 150 -3.66 -2.85 -27.18
C ASP A 150 -3.55 -2.95 -25.65
N LEU A 151 -4.18 -3.98 -25.06
CA LEU A 151 -4.02 -4.29 -23.65
C LEU A 151 -2.57 -4.62 -23.31
N ARG A 152 -1.89 -5.47 -24.10
CA ARG A 152 -0.49 -5.81 -23.87
C ARG A 152 0.43 -4.60 -23.91
N GLU A 153 0.25 -3.71 -24.88
CA GLU A 153 1.00 -2.46 -24.97
C GLU A 153 0.75 -1.56 -23.76
N ARG A 154 -0.51 -1.43 -23.35
CA ARG A 154 -0.87 -0.71 -22.12
C ARG A 154 -0.21 -1.30 -20.89
N LEU A 155 -0.22 -2.62 -20.71
CA LEU A 155 0.42 -3.28 -19.56
C LEU A 155 1.93 -3.02 -19.54
N ARG A 156 2.60 -3.08 -20.70
CA ARG A 156 4.04 -2.74 -20.80
C ARG A 156 4.32 -1.30 -20.40
N ALA A 157 3.54 -0.36 -20.94
CA ALA A 157 3.68 1.06 -20.62
C ALA A 157 3.48 1.34 -19.12
N VAL A 158 2.51 0.69 -18.48
CA VAL A 158 2.31 0.80 -17.04
C VAL A 158 3.50 0.23 -16.27
N ILE A 159 3.97 -0.97 -16.60
CA ILE A 159 5.13 -1.60 -15.95
C ILE A 159 6.33 -0.64 -15.97
N GLU A 160 6.67 -0.12 -17.14
CA GLU A 160 7.81 0.79 -17.32
C GLU A 160 7.61 2.11 -16.58
N SER A 161 6.45 2.74 -16.71
CA SER A 161 6.14 4.02 -16.04
C SER A 161 6.12 3.90 -14.51
N ARG A 162 5.92 2.70 -13.97
CA ARG A 162 5.94 2.39 -12.53
C ARG A 162 7.28 1.83 -12.04
N GLU A 163 8.32 1.92 -12.88
CA GLU A 163 9.69 1.49 -12.60
C GLU A 163 9.83 -0.04 -12.43
N GLY A 164 8.84 -0.80 -12.93
CA GLY A 164 8.92 -2.24 -13.07
C GLY A 164 9.78 -2.64 -14.26
N ARG A 165 10.08 -3.93 -14.36
CA ARG A 165 10.89 -4.53 -15.44
C ARG A 165 10.05 -5.53 -16.22
N LEU A 166 10.25 -5.57 -17.53
CA LEU A 166 9.74 -6.66 -18.36
C LEU A 166 10.74 -7.82 -18.33
N ALA A 167 10.27 -8.99 -17.88
CA ALA A 167 11.05 -10.21 -17.87
C ALA A 167 11.08 -10.84 -19.28
N ALA A 168 12.22 -11.42 -19.66
CA ALA A 168 12.37 -12.09 -20.94
C ALA A 168 11.73 -13.50 -20.94
N SER A 169 11.69 -14.14 -19.77
CA SER A 169 11.17 -15.48 -19.55
C SER A 169 10.42 -15.57 -18.22
N GLU A 170 9.69 -16.66 -17.99
CA GLU A 170 9.05 -16.95 -16.70
C GLU A 170 10.08 -17.17 -15.58
N ASP A 171 11.25 -17.74 -15.89
CA ASP A 171 12.31 -18.03 -14.92
C ASP A 171 12.97 -16.75 -14.37
N ASP A 172 12.99 -15.68 -15.17
CA ASP A 172 13.52 -14.36 -14.78
C ASP A 172 12.46 -13.47 -14.10
N ALA A 173 11.23 -13.95 -14.01
CA ALA A 173 10.10 -13.19 -13.55
C ALA A 173 9.88 -13.36 -12.05
N SER A 174 9.61 -12.24 -11.38
CA SER A 174 9.00 -12.25 -10.05
C SER A 174 7.48 -12.34 -10.11
N HIS A 175 6.89 -11.94 -11.24
CA HIS A 175 5.45 -11.88 -11.48
C HIS A 175 5.13 -12.43 -12.86
N ILE A 176 4.32 -13.49 -12.93
CA ILE A 176 3.74 -14.02 -14.16
C ILE A 176 2.33 -13.45 -14.27
N ILE A 177 2.09 -12.73 -15.36
CA ILE A 177 0.87 -11.96 -15.56
C ILE A 177 -0.06 -12.72 -16.49
N TYR A 178 -1.23 -13.07 -15.97
CA TYR A 178 -2.30 -13.76 -16.67
C TYR A 178 -3.33 -12.76 -17.23
N PRO A 179 -4.20 -13.19 -18.16
CA PRO A 179 -5.36 -12.41 -18.61
C PRO A 179 -6.17 -11.78 -17.47
N PRO A 180 -6.86 -10.65 -17.73
CA PRO A 180 -7.75 -10.04 -16.76
C PRO A 180 -8.85 -11.02 -16.31
N CYS A 181 -9.16 -11.00 -15.01
CA CYS A 181 -10.32 -11.68 -14.46
C CYS A 181 -11.54 -10.75 -14.60
N THR A 182 -12.56 -11.18 -15.34
CA THR A 182 -13.77 -10.37 -15.63
C THR A 182 -15.00 -10.78 -14.83
N ASP A 183 -15.02 -12.00 -14.28
CA ASP A 183 -16.25 -12.63 -13.78
C ASP A 183 -16.48 -12.44 -12.28
N GLU A 184 -15.94 -11.36 -11.74
CA GLU A 184 -16.02 -11.09 -10.32
C GLU A 184 -17.25 -10.25 -9.96
N PRO A 185 -18.20 -10.79 -9.17
CA PRO A 185 -19.31 -10.01 -8.70
C PRO A 185 -18.81 -8.95 -7.70
N ALA A 186 -19.16 -7.70 -7.96
CA ALA A 186 -18.92 -6.62 -7.02
C ALA A 186 -19.54 -6.96 -5.65
N PRO A 187 -18.87 -6.60 -4.53
CA PRO A 187 -19.48 -6.75 -3.22
C PRO A 187 -20.79 -5.95 -3.16
N PRO A 188 -21.73 -6.33 -2.27
CA PRO A 188 -22.95 -5.55 -2.07
C PRO A 188 -22.60 -4.09 -1.80
N SER A 189 -23.37 -3.15 -2.36
CA SER A 189 -23.10 -1.69 -2.31
C SER A 189 -22.88 -1.11 -0.89
N HIS A 190 -23.35 -1.82 0.14
CA HIS A 190 -23.23 -1.42 1.54
C HIS A 190 -22.21 -2.25 2.35
N SER A 191 -21.38 -3.04 1.69
CA SER A 191 -20.37 -3.91 2.31
C SER A 191 -18.99 -3.69 1.70
N VAL A 192 -17.96 -4.00 2.47
CA VAL A 192 -16.57 -3.99 2.02
C VAL A 192 -15.91 -5.32 2.37
N ALA A 193 -15.09 -5.82 1.44
CA ALA A 193 -14.25 -6.98 1.66
C ALA A 193 -12.90 -6.54 2.27
N PHE A 194 -12.45 -7.23 3.32
CA PHE A 194 -11.15 -6.96 3.95
C PHE A 194 -10.45 -8.27 4.37
N ARG A 195 -9.16 -8.18 4.69
CA ARG A 195 -8.41 -9.15 5.49
C ARG A 195 -7.61 -8.44 6.59
N THR A 196 -7.35 -9.13 7.69
CA THR A 196 -6.44 -8.64 8.73
C THR A 196 -5.02 -9.05 8.36
N LEU A 197 -4.11 -8.07 8.24
CA LEU A 197 -2.71 -8.34 7.91
C LEU A 197 -1.90 -8.69 9.15
N MET A 198 -2.08 -7.93 10.22
CA MET A 198 -1.32 -8.14 11.46
C MET A 198 -2.05 -7.55 12.67
N ARG A 199 -1.68 -8.05 13.85
CA ARG A 199 -1.96 -7.41 15.12
C ARG A 199 -0.68 -6.77 15.65
N VAL A 200 -0.82 -5.55 16.15
CA VAL A 200 0.20 -4.86 16.92
C VAL A 200 -0.47 -4.28 18.15
N ASP A 201 0.01 -4.67 19.33
CA ASP A 201 -0.56 -4.26 20.62
C ASP A 201 -2.08 -4.52 20.65
N ASP A 202 -2.87 -3.46 20.89
CA ASP A 202 -4.33 -3.50 20.92
C ASP A 202 -4.97 -3.17 19.55
N ARG A 203 -4.23 -3.24 18.44
CA ARG A 203 -4.68 -2.81 17.11
C ARG A 203 -4.53 -3.89 16.05
N LEU A 204 -5.44 -3.86 15.10
CA LEU A 204 -5.42 -4.68 13.89
C LEU A 204 -5.18 -3.79 12.68
N LEU A 205 -4.26 -4.19 11.80
CA LEU A 205 -4.10 -3.61 10.48
C LEU A 205 -5.03 -4.33 9.51
N LEU A 206 -5.97 -3.60 8.93
CA LEU A 206 -6.90 -4.13 7.94
C LEU A 206 -6.48 -3.68 6.54
N HIS A 207 -6.41 -4.65 5.64
CA HIS A 207 -6.26 -4.43 4.21
C HIS A 207 -7.60 -4.64 3.52
N PHE A 208 -7.95 -3.71 2.63
CA PHE A 208 -9.19 -3.76 1.86
C PHE A 208 -8.89 -4.31 0.48
N TRP A 209 -9.65 -5.33 0.07
CA TRP A 209 -9.40 -6.00 -1.20
C TRP A 209 -9.49 -5.03 -2.37
N PHE A 210 -8.56 -5.16 -3.30
CA PHE A 210 -8.39 -4.31 -4.48
C PHE A 210 -8.18 -2.83 -4.13
N LYS A 211 -7.60 -2.59 -2.95
CA LYS A 211 -7.09 -1.28 -2.55
C LYS A 211 -5.60 -1.40 -2.26
N PRO A 212 -4.82 -0.38 -2.61
CA PRO A 212 -3.40 -0.40 -2.34
C PRO A 212 -3.14 -0.34 -0.82
N ASP A 213 -1.95 -0.76 -0.40
CA ASP A 213 -1.60 -0.84 1.02
C ASP A 213 -1.57 0.53 1.71
N SER A 214 -1.41 1.62 0.96
CA SER A 214 -1.63 2.97 1.49
C SER A 214 -3.05 3.28 1.98
N ARG A 215 -4.03 2.41 1.70
CA ARG A 215 -5.41 2.47 2.23
C ARG A 215 -5.61 1.56 3.45
N ASN A 216 -4.59 0.79 3.85
CA ASN A 216 -4.67 -0.06 5.03
C ASN A 216 -4.94 0.80 6.26
N THR A 217 -5.80 0.29 7.15
CA THR A 217 -6.30 1.06 8.28
C THR A 217 -6.06 0.32 9.59
N TRP A 218 -5.53 1.02 10.58
CA TRP A 218 -5.44 0.53 11.94
C TRP A 218 -6.77 0.70 12.67
N VAL A 219 -7.27 -0.38 13.28
CA VAL A 219 -8.51 -0.36 14.06
C VAL A 219 -8.25 -0.95 15.43
N ALA A 220 -8.84 -0.36 16.47
CA ALA A 220 -8.75 -0.92 17.82
C ALA A 220 -9.39 -2.31 17.84
N SER A 221 -8.66 -3.30 18.34
CA SER A 221 -9.08 -4.70 18.39
C SER A 221 -10.38 -4.89 19.18
N SER A 222 -10.59 -4.09 20.24
CA SER A 222 -11.81 -4.09 21.03
C SER A 222 -13.07 -3.70 20.23
N GLU A 223 -12.90 -2.88 19.19
CA GLU A 223 -13.97 -2.39 18.33
C GLU A 223 -14.09 -3.19 17.01
N ALA A 224 -13.15 -4.11 16.74
CA ALA A 224 -13.07 -4.91 15.53
C ALA A 224 -13.29 -6.41 15.80
N LYS A 225 -14.27 -6.76 16.66
CA LYS A 225 -14.60 -8.16 16.99
C LYS A 225 -15.00 -9.05 15.80
N TRP A 226 -15.35 -8.41 14.68
CA TRP A 226 -15.69 -9.05 13.41
C TRP A 226 -14.45 -9.35 12.55
N ALA A 227 -13.29 -8.78 12.88
CA ALA A 227 -12.03 -9.07 12.22
C ALA A 227 -11.45 -10.38 12.79
N VAL A 228 -10.92 -11.20 11.90
CA VAL A 228 -10.26 -12.47 12.25
C VAL A 228 -8.79 -12.30 11.94
N GLU A 229 -7.93 -12.55 12.93
CA GLU A 229 -6.48 -12.52 12.75
C GLU A 229 -6.04 -13.62 11.79
N ARG A 230 -4.96 -13.38 11.05
CA ARG A 230 -4.38 -14.39 10.16
C ARG A 230 -3.91 -15.60 10.95
N GLY A 231 -4.15 -16.80 10.40
CA GLY A 231 -3.53 -18.00 10.93
C GLY A 231 -2.06 -18.07 10.51
N THR A 232 -1.24 -18.80 11.26
CA THR A 232 0.18 -19.07 10.91
C THR A 232 0.35 -19.78 9.57
N GLU A 233 -0.69 -20.48 9.09
CA GLU A 233 -0.71 -21.13 7.78
C GLU A 233 -0.83 -20.11 6.62
N ASP A 234 -1.40 -18.93 6.86
CA ASP A 234 -1.54 -17.86 5.87
C ASP A 234 -0.24 -17.04 5.68
N GLU A 235 0.68 -17.08 6.65
CA GLU A 235 1.95 -16.32 6.61
C GLU A 235 3.04 -17.01 5.78
N ASN A 236 2.95 -18.33 5.60
CA ASN A 236 3.99 -19.14 4.93
C ASN A 236 3.81 -19.30 3.41
N GLN A 237 2.80 -18.65 2.79
CA GLN A 237 2.34 -19.07 1.46
C GLN A 237 3.14 -18.49 0.27
N ASN A 238 3.84 -17.36 0.36
CA ASN A 238 4.47 -16.76 -0.83
C ASN A 238 5.95 -16.37 -0.64
N LYS A 239 6.83 -17.36 -0.85
CA LYS A 239 8.26 -17.15 -1.13
C LYS A 239 8.64 -17.43 -2.59
N GLY A 240 7.65 -17.65 -3.46
CA GLY A 240 7.83 -17.99 -4.88
C GLY A 240 7.44 -16.86 -5.83
N VAL A 241 7.44 -17.17 -7.12
CA VAL A 241 6.96 -16.28 -8.19
C VAL A 241 5.45 -16.02 -7.99
N TRP A 242 5.03 -14.77 -8.16
CA TRP A 242 3.62 -14.39 -8.09
C TRP A 242 2.92 -14.70 -9.41
N HIS A 243 1.75 -15.33 -9.33
CA HIS A 243 0.90 -15.59 -10.50
C HIS A 243 -0.38 -14.78 -10.36
N VAL A 244 -0.44 -13.63 -11.03
CA VAL A 244 -1.48 -12.63 -10.83
C VAL A 244 -2.20 -12.29 -12.13
N SER A 245 -3.45 -11.84 -12.03
CA SER A 245 -4.18 -11.34 -13.19
C SER A 245 -3.64 -9.98 -13.65
N ALA A 246 -3.85 -9.64 -14.92
CA ALA A 246 -3.49 -8.33 -15.48
C ALA A 246 -4.18 -7.16 -14.76
N ASN A 247 -5.29 -7.40 -14.04
CA ASN A 247 -5.93 -6.37 -13.21
C ASN A 247 -4.97 -5.80 -12.16
N TRP A 248 -4.00 -6.58 -11.66
CA TRP A 248 -2.98 -6.11 -10.72
C TRP A 248 -2.19 -4.92 -11.28
N ILE A 249 -1.77 -4.99 -12.54
CA ILE A 249 -1.05 -3.91 -13.23
C ILE A 249 -1.97 -2.72 -13.49
N LEU A 250 -3.18 -2.99 -14.00
CA LEU A 250 -4.13 -1.94 -14.36
C LEU A 250 -4.54 -1.09 -13.14
N ASP A 251 -4.78 -1.74 -12.00
CA ASP A 251 -5.10 -1.04 -10.76
C ASP A 251 -3.84 -0.36 -10.18
N SER A 252 -2.64 -0.93 -10.38
CA SER A 252 -1.39 -0.27 -9.98
C SER A 252 -1.15 1.06 -10.71
N ASP A 253 -1.59 1.15 -11.97
CA ASP A 253 -1.60 2.41 -12.69
C ASP A 253 -2.55 3.41 -12.04
N GLN A 254 -3.79 2.98 -11.77
CA GLN A 254 -4.85 3.81 -11.20
C GLN A 254 -4.47 4.44 -9.86
N PHE A 255 -3.81 3.66 -8.98
CA PHE A 255 -3.45 4.12 -7.64
C PHE A 255 -2.06 4.76 -7.55
N SER A 256 -1.30 4.73 -8.65
CA SER A 256 0.12 5.08 -8.66
C SER A 256 0.92 4.32 -7.58
N GLU A 257 0.58 3.06 -7.34
CA GLU A 257 1.16 2.21 -6.30
C GLU A 257 1.11 0.76 -6.77
N TRP A 258 2.15 -0.04 -6.52
CA TRP A 258 2.05 -1.47 -6.78
C TRP A 258 1.00 -2.07 -5.85
N MET A 259 0.01 -2.74 -6.43
CA MET A 259 -1.09 -3.35 -5.68
C MET A 259 -0.61 -4.56 -4.90
N ASN A 260 -1.38 -4.98 -3.90
CA ASN A 260 -1.07 -6.18 -3.14
C ASN A 260 -1.35 -7.43 -3.98
N GLU A 261 -0.32 -8.24 -4.25
CA GLU A 261 -0.38 -9.36 -5.20
C GLU A 261 -1.42 -10.41 -4.80
N GLU A 262 -1.63 -10.63 -3.51
CA GLU A 262 -2.57 -11.62 -2.98
C GLU A 262 -4.02 -11.36 -3.39
N ASP A 263 -4.37 -10.10 -3.66
CA ASP A 263 -5.71 -9.74 -4.14
C ASP A 263 -5.99 -10.27 -5.55
N TYR A 264 -4.93 -10.41 -6.33
CA TYR A 264 -4.97 -10.71 -7.76
C TYR A 264 -4.40 -12.09 -8.08
N GLU A 265 -3.95 -12.85 -7.07
CA GLU A 265 -3.36 -14.17 -7.25
C GLU A 265 -4.39 -15.11 -7.89
N ILE A 266 -4.02 -15.72 -9.01
CA ILE A 266 -4.90 -16.63 -9.74
C ILE A 266 -4.75 -18.07 -9.24
N ASP A 267 -5.85 -18.82 -9.30
CA ASP A 267 -5.82 -20.25 -9.06
C ASP A 267 -5.23 -20.99 -10.27
N GLN A 268 -3.94 -21.33 -10.18
CA GLN A 268 -3.22 -22.05 -11.24
C GLN A 268 -3.81 -23.45 -11.52
N ILE A 269 -4.53 -24.06 -10.58
CA ILE A 269 -5.16 -25.38 -10.79
C ILE A 269 -6.37 -25.24 -11.71
N LYS A 270 -7.09 -24.11 -11.61
CA LYS A 270 -8.25 -23.81 -12.45
C LYS A 270 -7.84 -23.22 -13.80
N PHE A 271 -6.65 -22.63 -13.91
CA PHE A 271 -6.17 -22.04 -15.16
C PHE A 271 -6.22 -22.96 -16.40
N PRO A 272 -5.84 -24.26 -16.36
CA PRO A 272 -5.97 -25.17 -17.51
C PRO A 272 -7.40 -25.35 -18.04
N SER A 273 -8.42 -24.99 -17.25
CA SER A 273 -9.82 -25.03 -17.69
C SER A 273 -10.27 -23.79 -18.47
N GLY A 274 -9.38 -22.81 -18.69
CA GLY A 274 -9.71 -21.53 -19.32
C GLY A 274 -10.46 -20.56 -18.39
N VAL A 275 -10.66 -20.95 -17.14
CA VAL A 275 -11.35 -20.15 -16.12
C VAL A 275 -10.31 -19.40 -15.28
N PHE A 276 -10.37 -18.08 -15.32
CA PHE A 276 -9.49 -17.18 -14.57
C PHE A 276 -10.18 -16.75 -13.27
N GLU A 277 -9.91 -17.46 -12.18
CA GLU A 277 -10.46 -17.14 -10.86
C GLU A 277 -9.36 -16.76 -9.86
N TYR A 278 -9.70 -15.82 -8.97
CA TYR A 278 -8.81 -15.46 -7.85
C TYR A 278 -8.77 -16.56 -6.79
N LYS A 279 -7.55 -16.95 -6.40
CA LYS A 279 -7.24 -18.06 -5.47
C LYS A 279 -7.91 -17.89 -4.09
N TYR A 280 -7.95 -16.66 -3.59
CA TYR A 280 -8.40 -16.38 -2.21
C TYR A 280 -9.77 -15.72 -2.15
N ARG A 281 -10.57 -15.83 -3.21
CA ARG A 281 -11.93 -15.25 -3.28
C ARG A 281 -12.78 -15.61 -2.07
N ASP A 282 -12.72 -16.86 -1.60
CA ASP A 282 -13.51 -17.35 -0.47
C ASP A 282 -12.99 -16.92 0.91
N ARG A 283 -11.75 -16.41 0.99
CA ARG A 283 -11.16 -15.89 2.23
C ARG A 283 -11.62 -14.46 2.53
N ARG A 284 -12.33 -13.81 1.60
CA ARG A 284 -12.85 -12.44 1.77
C ARG A 284 -13.88 -12.37 2.87
N ARG A 285 -13.65 -11.47 3.83
CA ARG A 285 -14.63 -11.16 4.87
C ARG A 285 -15.39 -9.90 4.48
N LEU A 286 -16.71 -10.03 4.33
CA LEU A 286 -17.61 -8.91 4.09
C LEU A 286 -18.09 -8.32 5.42
N VAL A 287 -17.88 -7.02 5.60
CA VAL A 287 -18.46 -6.25 6.71
C VAL A 287 -19.31 -5.11 6.16
N ARG A 288 -20.43 -4.83 6.83
CA ARG A 288 -21.25 -3.65 6.49
C ARG A 288 -20.44 -2.38 6.72
N LEU A 289 -20.46 -1.46 5.76
CA LEU A 289 -19.77 -0.17 5.84
C LEU A 289 -20.10 0.57 7.14
N SER A 290 -21.39 0.65 7.52
CA SER A 290 -21.82 1.33 8.75
C SER A 290 -21.26 0.72 10.04
N THR A 291 -20.90 -0.57 10.02
CA THR A 291 -20.28 -1.24 11.18
C THR A 291 -18.82 -0.85 11.27
N LEU A 292 -18.09 -0.94 10.15
CA LEU A 292 -16.69 -0.50 10.05
C LEU A 292 -16.53 0.97 10.45
N GLN A 293 -17.40 1.84 9.93
CA GLN A 293 -17.39 3.28 10.25
C GLN A 293 -17.53 3.54 11.75
N ARG A 294 -18.46 2.84 12.41
CA ARG A 294 -18.66 2.97 13.86
C ARG A 294 -17.43 2.48 14.63
N SER A 295 -16.80 1.40 14.21
CA SER A 295 -15.57 0.90 14.84
C SER A 295 -14.42 1.91 14.74
N ILE A 296 -14.20 2.50 13.57
CA ILE A 296 -13.14 3.51 13.35
C ILE A 296 -13.45 4.79 14.15
N GLN A 297 -14.69 5.30 14.12
CA GLN A 297 -15.08 6.51 14.86
C GLN A 297 -14.97 6.34 16.38
N LYS A 298 -15.29 5.16 16.92
CA LYS A 298 -15.12 4.89 18.34
C LYS A 298 -13.64 4.82 18.73
N ALA A 299 -12.81 4.22 17.87
CA ALA A 299 -11.37 4.16 18.07
C ALA A 299 -10.73 5.56 18.08
N THR A 300 -11.21 6.48 17.24
CA THR A 300 -10.71 7.87 17.22
C THR A 300 -11.26 8.73 18.38
N LYS A 301 -12.51 8.53 18.81
CA LYS A 301 -13.12 9.29 19.92
C LYS A 301 -12.58 8.95 21.31
N LYS A 302 -12.22 7.69 21.59
CA LYS A 302 -11.62 7.29 22.89
C LYS A 302 -10.25 7.96 23.18
N ARG A 303 -9.73 8.74 22.24
CA ARG A 303 -8.42 9.40 22.31
C ARG A 303 -8.48 10.90 22.62
N LYS A 304 -9.66 11.52 22.55
CA LYS A 304 -9.88 12.91 22.98
C LYS A 304 -10.39 12.91 24.41
#